data_AF-A0A6M4GUB5-F1
#
_entry.id   AF-A0A6M4GUB5-F1
#
_cell.length_a   1.000
_cell.length_b   1.000
_cell.length_c   1.000
_cell.angle_alpha   90.00
_cell.angle_beta   90.00
_cell.angle_gamma   90.00
#
_symmetry.space_group_name_H-M   'P 1'
#
loop_
_entity.id
_entity.type
_entity.pdbx_description
1 polymer ?
#
loop_
_entity_poly.entity_id
_entity_poly.type
_entity_poly.pdbx_seq_one_letter_code
_entity_poly.pdbx_strand_id
1 'polypeptide(L)'
;MLVVAGFVLFALGALSGVWLVLAPFGFVAGPPGLALWAFFPVFTVIGYLLAAAPSRDTILPVLSKVAGAVLLLLELAAAVGLVLESMQIVVAMGALTSLWYVLVIGLVLGAAGLASHRGTPPGGARA
;
A
#
# COMPACT_ATOMS: atom_id res chain seq x y z
N MET A 1 -17.99 -9.41 -11.84
CA MET A 1 -17.23 -8.38 -12.58
C MET A 1 -16.62 -7.33 -11.67
N LEU A 2 -17.40 -6.73 -10.76
CA LEU A 2 -16.91 -5.67 -9.86
C LEU A 2 -15.72 -6.09 -8.98
N VAL A 3 -15.75 -7.31 -8.41
CA VAL A 3 -14.64 -7.87 -7.62
C VAL A 3 -13.34 -7.98 -8.44
N VAL A 4 -13.44 -8.50 -9.66
CA VAL A 4 -12.28 -8.67 -10.55
C VAL A 4 -11.69 -7.31 -10.91
N ALA A 5 -12.53 -6.35 -11.28
CA ALA A 5 -12.09 -4.98 -11.55
C ALA A 5 -11.43 -4.34 -10.32
N GLY A 6 -11.97 -4.57 -9.13
CA GLY A 6 -11.39 -4.13 -7.87
C GLY A 6 -9.99 -4.69 -7.63
N PHE A 7 -9.79 -5.99 -7.81
CA PHE A 7 -8.47 -6.61 -7.68
C PHE A 7 -7.47 -6.10 -8.73
N VAL A 8 -7.89 -5.93 -9.98
CA VAL A 8 -7.04 -5.38 -11.04
C VAL A 8 -6.61 -3.96 -10.70
N LEU A 9 -7.53 -3.10 -10.26
CA LEU A 9 -7.21 -1.73 -9.84
C LEU A 9 -6.30 -1.72 -8.62
N PHE A 10 -6.57 -2.53 -7.60
CA PHE A 10 -5.72 -2.63 -6.43
C PHE A 10 -4.30 -3.06 -6.80
N ALA A 11 -4.17 -4.08 -7.66
CA ALA A 11 -2.89 -4.56 -8.15
C ALA A 11 -2.14 -3.47 -8.94
N LEU A 12 -2.84 -2.69 -9.76
CA LEU A 12 -2.25 -1.58 -10.50
C LEU A 12 -1.79 -0.44 -9.58
N GLY A 13 -2.56 -0.14 -8.53
CA GLY A 13 -2.15 0.78 -7.46
C GLY A 13 -0.88 0.28 -6.77
N ALA A 14 -0.87 -0.96 -6.30
CA ALA A 14 0.30 -1.58 -5.66
C ALA A 14 1.53 -1.58 -6.58
N LEU A 15 1.35 -1.92 -7.87
CA LEU A 15 2.42 -1.88 -8.87
C LEU A 15 2.98 -0.46 -9.05
N SER A 16 2.11 0.55 -9.01
CA SER A 16 2.54 1.95 -9.05
C SER A 16 3.40 2.30 -7.84
N GLY A 17 3.02 1.83 -6.65
CA GLY A 17 3.81 1.98 -5.42
C GLY A 17 5.17 1.28 -5.50
N VAL A 18 5.24 0.06 -6.04
CA VAL A 18 6.51 -0.64 -6.27
C VAL A 18 7.43 0.18 -7.17
N TRP A 19 6.92 0.72 -8.28
CA TRP A 19 7.72 1.56 -9.16
C TRP A 19 8.20 2.85 -8.49
N LEU A 20 7.39 3.46 -7.63
CA LEU A 20 7.78 4.64 -6.85
C LEU A 20 8.91 4.33 -5.86
N VAL A 21 8.91 3.13 -5.25
CA VAL A 21 10.01 2.66 -4.37
C VAL A 21 11.30 2.43 -5.17
N LEU A 22 11.19 1.90 -6.38
CA LEU A 22 12.35 1.59 -7.22
C LEU A 22 12.94 2.81 -7.94
N ALA A 23 12.16 3.88 -8.13
CA ALA A 23 12.55 5.08 -8.89
C ALA A 23 13.90 5.70 -8.47
N PRO A 24 14.20 5.95 -7.17
CA PRO A 24 15.45 6.59 -6.79
C PRO A 24 16.69 5.70 -6.97
N PHE A 25 16.54 4.40 -7.21
CA PHE A 25 17.65 3.45 -7.29
C PHE A 25 18.08 3.10 -8.72
N GLY A 26 17.56 3.81 -9.73
CA GLY A 26 18.00 3.66 -11.12
C GLY A 26 17.42 2.45 -11.87
N PHE A 27 16.45 1.75 -11.29
CA PHE A 27 15.73 0.65 -11.97
C PHE A 27 14.73 1.16 -13.02
N VAL A 28 14.48 2.47 -13.09
CA VAL A 28 13.53 3.11 -14.01
C VAL A 28 14.23 4.19 -14.80
N ALA A 29 13.95 4.27 -16.10
CA ALA A 29 14.45 5.33 -16.96
C ALA A 29 13.70 6.64 -16.69
N GLY A 30 14.35 7.57 -15.98
CA GLY A 30 13.84 8.92 -15.74
C GLY A 30 12.97 9.07 -14.49
N PRO A 31 12.55 10.32 -14.17
CA PRO A 31 11.76 10.61 -12.99
C PRO A 31 10.35 9.99 -13.09
N PRO A 32 9.76 9.56 -11.97
CA PRO A 32 8.43 8.97 -11.96
C PRO A 32 7.38 9.99 -12.42
N GLY A 33 6.66 9.66 -13.49
CA GLY A 33 5.59 10.51 -14.02
C GLY A 33 4.41 10.64 -13.06
N LEU A 34 3.68 11.76 -13.15
CA LEU A 34 2.54 12.09 -12.28
C LEU A 34 1.48 10.99 -12.16
N ALA A 35 1.32 10.17 -13.20
CA ALA A 35 0.40 9.03 -13.18
C ALA A 35 0.71 8.04 -12.05
N LEU A 36 1.99 7.72 -11.79
CA LEU A 36 2.37 6.76 -10.73
C LEU A 36 2.01 7.30 -9.33
N TRP A 37 2.25 8.60 -9.12
CA TRP A 37 1.91 9.30 -7.89
C TRP A 37 0.41 9.27 -7.62
N ALA A 38 -0.42 9.52 -8.64
CA ALA A 38 -1.87 9.50 -8.49
C ALA A 38 -2.44 8.09 -8.38
N PHE A 39 -1.98 7.17 -9.23
CA PHE A 39 -2.52 5.81 -9.33
C PHE A 39 -2.24 4.97 -8.09
N PHE A 40 -1.10 5.19 -7.40
CA PHE A 40 -0.80 4.46 -6.18
C PHE A 40 -1.94 4.58 -5.14
N PRO A 41 -2.25 5.76 -4.55
CA PRO A 41 -3.34 5.84 -3.57
C PRO A 41 -4.72 5.63 -4.20
N VAL A 42 -4.98 6.22 -5.37
CA VAL A 42 -6.33 6.26 -5.94
C VAL A 42 -6.78 4.86 -6.35
N PHE A 43 -5.96 4.11 -7.08
CA PHE A 43 -6.35 2.77 -7.51
C PHE A 43 -6.26 1.74 -6.38
N THR A 44 -5.36 1.91 -5.41
CA THR A 44 -5.35 1.08 -4.21
C THR A 44 -6.65 1.23 -3.42
N VAL A 45 -7.10 2.47 -3.15
CA VAL A 45 -8.33 2.71 -2.39
C VAL A 45 -9.56 2.29 -3.18
N ILE A 46 -9.71 2.76 -4.43
CA ILE A 46 -10.87 2.41 -5.26
C ILE A 46 -10.92 0.91 -5.54
N GLY A 47 -9.78 0.30 -5.85
CA GLY A 47 -9.68 -1.13 -6.11
C GLY A 47 -10.11 -1.96 -4.90
N TYR A 48 -9.63 -1.59 -3.71
CA TYR A 48 -10.07 -2.21 -2.45
C TYR A 48 -11.58 -2.05 -2.24
N LEU A 49 -12.12 -0.83 -2.37
CA LEU A 49 -13.54 -0.56 -2.17
C LEU A 49 -14.43 -1.34 -3.14
N LEU A 50 -14.03 -1.44 -4.41
CA LEU A 50 -14.74 -2.23 -5.41
C LEU A 50 -14.66 -3.73 -5.13
N ALA A 51 -13.52 -4.24 -4.64
CA ALA A 51 -13.41 -5.64 -4.24
C ALA A 51 -14.22 -5.94 -2.98
N ALA A 52 -14.30 -4.99 -2.04
CA ALA A 52 -15.00 -5.12 -0.78
C ALA A 52 -16.53 -4.98 -0.91
N ALA A 53 -17.04 -4.11 -1.78
CA ALA A 53 -18.47 -3.78 -1.84
C ALA A 53 -19.43 -4.99 -2.00
N PRO A 54 -19.17 -6.00 -2.85
CA PRO A 54 -20.03 -7.18 -3.00
C PRO A 54 -19.59 -8.36 -2.10
N SER A 55 -18.55 -8.18 -1.29
CA SER A 55 -17.95 -9.24 -0.48
C SER A 55 -18.78 -9.49 0.79
N ARG A 56 -18.94 -10.77 1.17
CA ARG A 56 -19.65 -11.16 2.39
C ARG A 56 -18.81 -10.87 3.64
N ASP A 57 -19.47 -10.71 4.79
CA ASP A 57 -18.83 -10.45 6.09
C ASP A 57 -17.70 -11.44 6.45
N THR A 58 -17.74 -12.66 5.92
CA THR A 58 -16.70 -13.68 6.17
C THR A 58 -15.39 -13.40 5.42
N ILE A 59 -15.43 -12.81 4.21
CA ILE A 59 -14.23 -12.62 3.36
C ILE A 59 -13.62 -11.22 3.50
N LEU A 60 -14.42 -10.23 3.91
CA LEU A 60 -13.98 -8.85 4.16
C LEU A 60 -12.79 -8.73 5.15
N PRO A 61 -12.74 -9.46 6.27
CA PRO A 61 -11.61 -9.40 7.19
C PRO A 61 -10.31 -9.89 6.54
N VAL A 62 -10.39 -10.94 5.72
CA VAL A 62 -9.23 -11.51 5.03
C VAL A 62 -8.74 -10.52 3.96
N LEU A 63 -9.66 -9.98 3.16
CA LEU A 63 -9.34 -9.00 2.14
C LEU A 63 -8.63 -7.77 2.72
N SER A 64 -9.15 -7.22 3.82
CA SER A 64 -8.58 -6.06 4.51
C SER A 64 -7.18 -6.34 5.05
N LYS A 65 -6.97 -7.54 5.61
CA LYS A 65 -5.67 -7.96 6.11
C LYS A 65 -4.64 -8.11 5.00
N VAL A 66 -5.03 -8.75 3.89
CA VAL A 66 -4.14 -8.94 2.73
C VAL A 66 -3.78 -7.59 2.12
N ALA A 67 -4.78 -6.74 1.87
CA ALA A 67 -4.55 -5.39 1.34
C ALA A 67 -3.64 -4.57 2.27
N GLY A 68 -3.91 -4.59 3.58
CA GLY A 68 -3.10 -3.91 4.57
C GLY A 68 -1.65 -4.43 4.63
N ALA A 69 -1.47 -5.75 4.57
CA ALA A 69 -0.15 -6.38 4.57
C ALA A 69 0.66 -6.00 3.32
N VAL A 70 0.05 -5.98 2.13
CA VAL A 70 0.72 -5.56 0.89
C VAL A 70 1.21 -4.11 1.02
N LEU A 71 0.39 -3.21 1.57
CA LEU A 71 0.75 -1.80 1.72
C LEU A 71 1.80 -1.57 2.80
N LEU A 72 1.77 -2.33 3.90
CA LEU A 72 2.84 -2.31 4.89
C LEU A 72 4.15 -2.87 4.35
N LEU A 73 4.13 -3.91 3.51
CA LEU A 73 5.36 -4.40 2.88
C LEU A 73 5.98 -3.34 1.96
N LEU A 74 5.16 -2.61 1.21
CA LEU A 74 5.63 -1.48 0.39
C LEU A 74 6.22 -0.36 1.25
N GLU A 75 5.54 -0.01 2.35
CA GLU A 75 6.04 0.99 3.30
C GLU A 75 7.37 0.55 3.92
N LEU A 76 7.47 -0.69 4.38
CA LEU A 76 8.69 -1.22 4.96
C LEU A 76 9.85 -1.23 3.95
N ALA A 77 9.57 -1.56 2.68
CA ALA A 77 10.55 -1.45 1.62
C ALA A 77 11.03 0.00 1.41
N ALA A 78 10.11 0.97 1.45
CA ALA A 78 10.45 2.38 1.37
C ALA A 78 11.30 2.85 2.56
N ALA A 79 10.94 2.43 3.78
CA ALA A 79 11.68 2.73 5.01
C ALA A 79 13.09 2.12 4.98
N VAL A 80 13.22 0.86 4.57
CA VAL A 80 14.53 0.21 4.38
C VAL A 80 15.38 0.98 3.36
N GLY A 81 14.78 1.39 2.24
CA GLY A 81 15.47 2.21 1.24
C GLY A 81 16.02 3.52 1.81
N LEU A 82 15.21 4.24 2.59
CA LEU A 82 15.62 5.48 3.26
C LEU A 82 16.73 5.25 4.29
N VAL A 83 16.65 4.18 5.08
CA VAL A 83 17.66 3.82 6.08
C VAL A 83 18.99 3.45 5.43
N LEU A 84 18.97 2.61 4.39
CA LEU A 84 20.18 2.20 3.67
C LEU A 84 20.86 3.37 2.97
N GLU A 85 20.08 4.30 2.42
CA GLU A 85 20.60 5.53 1.84
C GLU A 85 21.20 6.46 2.91
N SER A 86 20.53 6.63 4.05
CA SER A 86 21.05 7.43 5.17
C SER A 86 22.35 6.85 5.75
N MET A 87 22.53 5.53 5.69
CA MET A 87 23.76 4.84 6.08
C MET A 87 24.85 4.86 5.00
N GLN A 88 24.57 5.42 3.82
CA GLN A 88 25.46 5.42 2.65
C GLN A 88 25.84 4.01 2.16
N ILE A 89 24.99 3.01 2.43
CA ILE A 89 25.14 1.63 1.92
C ILE A 89 24.64 1.56 0.47
N VAL A 90 23.59 2.30 0.15
CA VAL A 90 23.04 2.47 -1.20
C VAL A 90 23.08 3.96 -1.54
N VAL A 91 23.51 4.29 -2.76
CA VAL A 91 23.50 5.68 -3.25
C VAL A 91 22.30 5.87 -4.15
N ALA A 92 21.41 6.79 -3.78
CA ALA A 92 20.28 7.16 -4.62
C ALA A 92 20.75 7.96 -5.85
N MET A 93 20.21 7.61 -7.01
CA MET A 93 20.44 8.29 -8.28
C MET A 93 19.44 9.42 -8.55
N GLY A 94 18.38 9.52 -7.72
CA GLY A 94 17.31 10.49 -7.88
C GLY A 94 16.73 10.94 -6.53
N ALA A 95 15.67 11.76 -6.61
CA ALA A 95 15.02 12.31 -5.42
C ALA A 95 14.33 11.22 -4.58
N LEU A 96 14.50 11.28 -3.25
CA LEU A 96 13.89 10.35 -2.29
C LEU A 96 12.42 10.65 -1.98
N THR A 97 11.82 11.66 -2.63
CA THR A 97 10.44 12.10 -2.37
C THR A 97 9.43 10.98 -2.60
N SER A 98 9.69 10.08 -3.54
CA SER A 98 8.83 8.93 -3.81
C SER A 98 8.84 7.91 -2.67
N LEU A 99 9.97 7.68 -2.00
CA LEU A 99 10.07 6.80 -0.84
C LEU A 99 9.29 7.36 0.35
N TRP A 100 9.48 8.64 0.64
CA TRP A 100 8.71 9.32 1.69
C TRP A 100 7.20 9.26 1.43
N TYR A 101 6.81 9.45 0.18
CA TYR A 101 5.42 9.37 -0.23
C TYR A 101 4.82 7.97 -0.04
N VAL A 102 5.51 6.92 -0.51
CA VAL A 102 5.07 5.53 -0.34
C VAL A 102 5.04 5.13 1.13
N LEU A 103 6.02 5.58 1.92
CA LEU A 103 6.07 5.35 3.36
C LEU A 103 4.82 5.90 4.06
N VAL A 104 4.50 7.18 3.84
CA VAL A 104 3.36 7.82 4.52
C VAL A 104 2.03 7.17 4.12
N ILE A 105 1.80 7.01 2.82
CA ILE A 105 0.53 6.46 2.31
C ILE A 105 0.40 4.97 2.67
N GLY A 106 1.47 4.20 2.49
CA GLY A 106 1.52 2.78 2.82
C GLY A 106 1.32 2.52 4.31
N LEU A 107 1.91 3.36 5.18
CA LEU A 107 1.70 3.28 6.62
C LEU A 107 0.24 3.54 7.00
N VAL A 108 -0.34 4.64 6.51
CA VAL A 108 -1.71 5.04 6.84
C VAL A 108 -2.72 4.00 6.36
N LEU A 109 -2.64 3.61 5.09
CA LEU A 109 -3.58 2.65 4.51
C LEU A 109 -3.32 1.22 5.00
N GLY A 110 -2.06 0.83 5.16
CA GLY A 110 -1.65 -0.49 5.63
C GLY A 110 -2.10 -0.74 7.07
N ALA A 111 -1.85 0.21 7.97
CA ALA A 111 -2.30 0.15 9.34
C ALA A 111 -3.83 0.12 9.45
N ALA A 112 -4.53 0.95 8.64
CA ALA A 112 -5.99 0.95 8.60
C ALA A 112 -6.56 -0.42 8.17
N GLY A 113 -5.99 -1.03 7.11
CA GLY A 113 -6.37 -2.35 6.63
C GLY A 113 -6.23 -3.44 7.70
N LEU A 114 -5.13 -3.43 8.46
CA LEU A 114 -4.91 -4.40 9.55
C LEU A 114 -5.76 -4.13 10.81
N ALA A 115 -6.05 -2.87 11.11
CA ALA A 115 -6.82 -2.50 12.30
C ALA A 115 -8.34 -2.70 12.14
N SER A 116 -8.85 -2.66 10.90
CA SER A 116 -10.27 -2.62 10.57
C SER A 116 -11.12 -3.80 11.09
N HIS A 117 -10.51 -4.93 11.47
CA HIS A 117 -11.23 -6.15 11.86
C HIS A 117 -10.69 -6.80 13.14
N ARG A 118 -10.18 -6.00 14.10
CA ARG A 118 -9.88 -6.51 15.45
C ARG A 118 -11.19 -6.91 16.13
N GLY A 119 -11.39 -8.21 16.33
CA GLY A 119 -12.61 -8.76 16.90
C GLY A 119 -12.91 -8.17 18.27
N THR A 120 -14.16 -7.80 18.49
CA THR A 120 -14.70 -7.45 19.81
C THR A 120 -14.33 -8.55 20.81
N PRO A 121 -13.70 -8.24 21.97
CA PRO A 121 -13.40 -9.25 22.96
C PRO A 121 -14.70 -9.95 23.41
N PRO A 122 -14.70 -11.29 23.58
CA PRO A 122 -15.82 -12.00 24.17
C PRO A 122 -15.85 -11.67 25.68
N GLY A 123 -16.53 -10.58 26.04
CA GLY A 123 -16.60 -10.12 27.43
C GLY A 123 -17.55 -8.95 27.72
N GLY A 124 -18.28 -8.45 26.73
CA GLY A 124 -19.32 -7.42 26.93
C GLY A 124 -20.64 -8.00 27.44
N ALA A 125 -20.62 -8.82 28.49
CA ALA A 125 -21.82 -9.21 29.21
C ALA A 125 -22.01 -8.26 30.41
N ARG A 126 -23.01 -7.38 30.26
CA ARG A 126 -23.87 -6.75 31.28
C ARG A 126 -23.38 -6.79 32.74
N ALA A 127 -23.18 -5.60 33.30
CA ALA A 127 -23.49 -5.31 34.70
C ALA A 127 -24.59 -4.25 34.73
#